data_AF-A4RTC8-F1
#
_entry.id   AF-A4RTC8-F1
#
_cell.length_a   1.000
_cell.length_b   1.000
_cell.length_c   1.000
_cell.angle_alpha   90.00
_cell.angle_beta   90.00
_cell.angle_gamma   90.00
#
_symmetry.space_group_name_H-M   'P 1'
#
loop_
_entity.id
_entity.type
_entity.pdbx_description
1 polymer ?
#
loop_
_entity_poly.entity_id
_entity_poly.type
_entity_poly.pdbx_seq_one_letter_code
_entity_poly.pdbx_strand_id
1 'polypeptide(L)'
;MRATTTWTRRCAWIVRTRACGRNEAIARAMNAKTVAERLKETSTAVILGSGSATRRAILSGMNIEYVIEKPDIDEKAIRFDDPEVLVRALASAKATAVREKLAERGEGARRLLITCDQVVVHRGIIREKPTSASEAREFIRGYGLDPPSTVGSTMVTDLSSGKSASAVDVNTVVFDEIPDDVVNAIVDEGECMFCAGGLMVEHPLLQPYLKRIEGSMDGVMGLDAQTVERLLNEFV
;
A
#
# COMPACT_ATOMS: atom_id res chain seq x y z
N MET A 1 30.97 67.45 13.75
CA MET A 1 30.83 67.61 12.28
C MET A 1 31.78 66.60 11.65
N ARG A 2 31.46 65.62 10.81
CA ARG A 2 30.26 65.26 10.02
C ARG A 2 30.12 63.73 10.00
N ALA A 3 28.89 63.27 9.90
CA ALA A 3 28.51 61.90 9.58
C ALA A 3 28.80 61.57 8.10
N THR A 4 29.05 60.30 7.78
CA THR A 4 28.45 59.55 6.66
C THR A 4 29.18 58.23 6.41
N THR A 5 28.58 57.08 6.74
CA THR A 5 28.43 55.89 5.85
C THR A 5 27.82 54.72 6.61
N THR A 6 26.49 54.57 6.56
CA THR A 6 25.80 53.35 6.99
C THR A 6 24.49 53.23 6.21
N TRP A 7 24.60 53.03 4.89
CA TRP A 7 23.42 52.87 4.03
C TRP A 7 23.66 51.93 2.84
N THR A 8 24.29 50.77 3.03
CA THR A 8 24.35 49.73 1.98
C THR A 8 24.27 48.28 2.47
N ARG A 9 23.97 48.02 3.76
CA ARG A 9 23.86 46.64 4.28
C ARG A 9 22.44 46.17 4.65
N ARG A 10 21.41 47.03 4.60
CA ARG A 10 20.04 46.64 4.99
C ARG A 10 19.14 46.14 3.85
N CYS A 11 19.44 46.42 2.58
CA CYS A 11 18.60 45.96 1.46
C CYS A 11 18.90 44.52 1.00
N ALA A 12 20.10 43.99 1.25
CA ALA A 12 20.46 42.63 0.83
C ALA A 12 19.82 41.52 1.72
N TRP A 13 19.42 41.85 2.95
CA TRP A 13 18.83 40.88 3.89
C TRP A 13 17.31 40.69 3.67
N ILE A 14 16.62 41.75 3.23
CA ILE A 14 15.16 41.74 2.97
C ILE A 14 14.82 40.99 1.67
N VAL A 15 15.74 40.92 0.71
CA VAL A 15 15.53 40.16 -0.54
C VAL A 15 15.82 38.66 -0.34
N ARG A 16 16.78 38.28 0.53
CA ARG A 16 17.08 36.87 0.84
C ARG A 16 16.04 36.21 1.76
N THR A 17 15.42 36.95 2.67
CA THR A 17 14.38 36.42 3.57
C THR A 17 13.02 36.19 2.87
N ARG A 18 12.74 36.90 1.77
CA ARG A 18 11.53 36.69 0.94
C ARG A 18 11.61 35.51 -0.05
N ALA A 19 12.78 34.92 -0.24
CA ALA A 19 12.95 33.71 -1.06
C ALA A 19 12.83 32.43 -0.20
N CYS A 20 13.35 32.47 1.04
CA CYS A 20 13.26 31.36 2.00
C CYS A 20 11.80 31.04 2.38
N GLY A 21 11.02 32.05 2.76
CA GLY A 21 9.61 31.87 3.12
C GLY A 21 8.69 31.53 1.95
N ARG A 22 9.12 31.77 0.69
CA ARG A 22 8.35 31.39 -0.50
C ARG A 22 8.51 29.92 -0.81
N ASN A 23 9.70 29.35 -0.64
CA ASN A 23 9.93 27.92 -0.79
C ASN A 23 9.29 27.12 0.35
N GLU A 24 9.29 27.64 1.58
CA GLU A 24 8.57 27.00 2.70
C GLU A 24 7.06 27.11 2.56
N ALA A 25 6.53 28.24 2.06
CA ALA A 25 5.10 28.39 1.78
C ALA A 25 4.65 27.56 0.57
N ILE A 26 5.49 27.44 -0.46
CA ILE A 26 5.26 26.52 -1.59
C ILE A 26 5.35 25.08 -1.12
N ALA A 27 6.33 24.70 -0.29
CA ALA A 27 6.41 23.37 0.31
C ALA A 27 5.20 23.08 1.21
N ARG A 28 4.72 24.06 1.99
CA ARG A 28 3.46 23.96 2.78
C ARG A 28 2.21 23.88 1.92
N ALA A 29 2.16 24.62 0.81
CA ALA A 29 1.06 24.56 -0.14
C ALA A 29 1.09 23.26 -0.98
N MET A 30 2.27 22.73 -1.27
CA MET A 30 2.47 21.39 -1.83
C MET A 30 2.03 20.32 -0.83
N ASN A 31 2.15 20.57 0.47
CA ASN A 31 1.61 19.73 1.56
C ASN A 31 0.08 19.86 1.77
N ALA A 32 -0.60 20.72 1.01
CA ALA A 32 -2.07 20.80 0.99
C ALA A 32 -2.67 20.07 -0.23
N LYS A 33 -1.87 19.80 -1.26
CA LYS A 33 -2.30 19.03 -2.42
C LYS A 33 -2.32 17.55 -2.06
N THR A 34 -3.27 16.81 -2.62
CA THR A 34 -3.29 15.35 -2.56
C THR A 34 -2.20 14.77 -3.47
N VAL A 35 -1.79 13.53 -3.21
CA VAL A 35 -0.84 12.85 -4.10
C VAL A 35 -1.38 12.68 -5.52
N ALA A 36 -2.70 12.49 -5.66
CA ALA A 36 -3.38 12.42 -6.95
C ALA A 36 -3.22 13.71 -7.77
N GLU A 37 -3.30 14.88 -7.13
CA GLU A 37 -3.07 16.16 -7.79
C GLU A 37 -1.63 16.32 -8.25
N ARG A 38 -0.65 15.94 -7.40
CA ARG A 38 0.78 15.97 -7.77
C ARG A 38 1.10 15.04 -8.95
N LEU A 39 0.50 13.85 -8.98
CA LEU A 39 0.63 12.92 -10.11
C LEU A 39 0.12 13.54 -11.41
N LYS A 40 -1.02 14.23 -11.37
CA LYS A 40 -1.59 14.93 -12.53
C LYS A 40 -0.70 16.10 -12.99
N GLU A 41 -0.21 16.91 -12.06
CA GLU A 41 0.67 18.05 -12.38
C GLU A 41 1.99 17.63 -13.02
N THR A 42 2.54 16.50 -12.57
CA THR A 42 3.79 15.95 -13.12
C THR A 42 3.57 15.09 -14.36
N SER A 43 2.32 14.92 -14.81
CA SER A 43 1.95 14.01 -15.91
C SER A 43 2.50 12.59 -15.70
N THR A 44 2.49 12.14 -14.44
CA THR A 44 3.02 10.83 -14.03
C THR A 44 1.87 9.81 -14.02
N ALA A 45 1.96 8.81 -14.88
CA ALA A 45 1.00 7.71 -14.93
C ALA A 45 1.29 6.68 -13.82
N VAL A 46 0.24 6.13 -13.21
CA VAL A 46 0.36 5.05 -12.22
C VAL A 46 -0.01 3.72 -12.85
N ILE A 47 0.76 2.68 -12.54
CA ILE A 47 0.48 1.30 -12.90
C ILE A 47 0.27 0.51 -11.62
N LEU A 48 -0.89 -0.15 -11.50
CA LEU A 48 -1.13 -1.12 -10.45
C LEU A 48 -0.68 -2.51 -10.93
N GLY A 49 0.42 -2.98 -10.34
CA GLY A 49 1.01 -4.30 -10.52
C GLY A 49 0.27 -5.42 -9.78
N SER A 50 -1.06 -5.38 -9.71
CA SER A 50 -1.88 -6.34 -8.94
C SER A 50 -3.21 -6.65 -9.61
N GLY A 51 -3.65 -7.90 -9.50
CA GLY A 51 -4.97 -8.35 -9.92
C GLY A 51 -6.08 -8.20 -8.88
N SER A 52 -5.77 -7.80 -7.63
CA SER A 52 -6.74 -7.75 -6.53
C SER A 52 -7.81 -6.68 -6.74
N ALA A 53 -9.08 -7.03 -6.48
CA ALA A 53 -10.20 -6.09 -6.55
C ALA A 53 -10.16 -5.06 -5.41
N THR A 54 -9.77 -5.49 -4.22
CA THR A 54 -9.71 -4.64 -3.03
C THR A 54 -8.64 -3.55 -3.18
N ARG A 55 -7.46 -3.91 -3.69
CA ARG A 55 -6.38 -2.93 -3.95
C ARG A 55 -6.75 -1.89 -5.01
N ARG A 56 -7.57 -2.28 -6.00
CA ARG A 56 -8.16 -1.36 -6.99
C ARG A 56 -9.12 -0.38 -6.33
N ALA A 57 -10.01 -0.88 -5.48
CA ALA A 57 -10.98 -0.06 -4.77
C ALA A 57 -10.27 0.98 -3.88
N ILE A 58 -9.21 0.58 -3.16
CA ILE A 58 -8.42 1.48 -2.31
C ILE A 58 -7.75 2.59 -3.14
N LEU A 59 -7.03 2.26 -4.21
CA LEU A 59 -6.41 3.28 -5.07
C LEU A 59 -7.44 4.20 -5.74
N SER A 60 -8.60 3.67 -6.13
CA SER A 60 -9.70 4.47 -6.67
C SER A 60 -10.26 5.43 -5.61
N GLY A 61 -10.37 4.98 -4.37
CA GLY A 61 -10.77 5.81 -3.22
C GLY A 61 -9.78 6.94 -2.93
N MET A 62 -8.50 6.75 -3.24
CA MET A 62 -7.48 7.80 -3.20
C MET A 62 -7.53 8.77 -4.40
N ASN A 63 -8.50 8.60 -5.31
CA ASN A 63 -8.68 9.38 -6.53
C ASN A 63 -7.47 9.34 -7.48
N ILE A 64 -6.70 8.24 -7.42
CA ILE A 64 -5.54 7.99 -8.29
C ILE A 64 -6.01 7.25 -9.54
N GLU A 65 -5.71 7.81 -10.71
CA GLU A 65 -5.91 7.14 -11.98
C GLU A 65 -4.77 6.15 -12.24
N TYR A 66 -5.10 4.90 -12.58
CA TYR A 66 -4.11 3.85 -12.81
C TYR A 66 -4.50 2.92 -13.96
N VAL A 67 -3.47 2.27 -14.52
CA VAL A 67 -3.62 1.14 -15.45
C VAL A 67 -3.22 -0.14 -14.73
N ILE A 68 -3.94 -1.22 -14.98
CA ILE A 68 -3.64 -2.53 -14.36
C ILE A 68 -2.67 -3.29 -15.26
N GLU A 69 -1.57 -3.75 -14.68
CA GLU A 69 -0.67 -4.72 -15.31
C GLU A 69 -0.43 -5.87 -14.35
N LYS A 70 -1.03 -7.02 -14.62
CA LYS A 70 -0.86 -8.19 -13.77
C LYS A 70 0.57 -8.74 -13.91
N PRO A 71 1.30 -8.98 -12.80
CA PRO A 71 2.57 -9.67 -12.82
C PRO A 71 2.34 -11.13 -13.23
N ASP A 72 3.27 -11.68 -14.00
CA ASP A 72 3.33 -13.10 -14.35
C ASP A 72 4.48 -13.71 -13.57
N ILE A 73 4.19 -14.18 -12.35
CA ILE A 73 5.18 -14.82 -11.48
C ILE A 73 4.60 -16.06 -10.82
N ASP A 74 5.45 -17.06 -10.60
CA ASP A 74 5.12 -18.19 -9.72
C ASP A 74 5.39 -17.79 -8.27
N GLU A 75 4.37 -17.23 -7.61
CA GLU A 75 4.44 -16.83 -6.19
C GLU A 75 4.82 -18.02 -5.29
N LYS A 76 4.55 -19.27 -5.70
CA LYS A 76 4.86 -20.46 -4.90
C LYS A 76 6.33 -20.83 -4.86
N ALA A 77 7.12 -20.36 -5.82
CA ALA A 77 8.56 -20.58 -5.88
C ALA A 77 9.33 -19.72 -4.87
N ILE A 78 8.73 -18.65 -4.34
CA ILE A 78 9.36 -17.72 -3.40
C ILE A 78 8.85 -18.06 -1.99
N ARG A 79 9.73 -18.54 -1.13
CA ARG A 79 9.39 -18.97 0.23
C ARG A 79 10.43 -18.47 1.23
N PHE A 80 9.93 -17.88 2.31
CA PHE A 80 10.71 -17.44 3.45
C PHE A 80 9.87 -17.67 4.71
N ASP A 81 10.54 -18.04 5.81
CA ASP A 81 9.87 -18.27 7.10
C ASP A 81 9.50 -16.95 7.78
N ASP A 82 10.25 -15.89 7.50
CA ASP A 82 9.95 -14.54 7.96
C ASP A 82 8.90 -13.91 7.02
N PRO A 83 7.70 -13.55 7.54
CA PRO A 83 6.63 -12.99 6.73
C PRO A 83 7.01 -11.65 6.10
N GLU A 84 7.78 -10.79 6.77
CA GLU A 84 8.19 -9.49 6.21
C GLU A 84 9.16 -9.67 5.04
N VAL A 85 10.09 -10.62 5.17
CA VAL A 85 11.03 -10.96 4.09
C VAL A 85 10.26 -11.54 2.91
N LEU A 86 9.29 -12.42 3.17
CA LEU A 86 8.44 -13.02 2.14
C LEU A 86 7.69 -11.96 1.33
N VAL A 87 6.94 -11.07 1.97
CA VAL A 87 6.12 -10.09 1.25
C VAL A 87 6.95 -9.05 0.51
N ARG A 88 8.13 -8.69 1.05
CA ARG A 88 9.08 -7.82 0.33
C ARG A 88 9.63 -8.51 -0.92
N ALA A 89 10.02 -9.77 -0.81
CA ALA A 89 10.52 -10.56 -1.93
C ALA A 89 9.46 -10.71 -3.02
N LEU A 90 8.21 -11.01 -2.65
CA LEU A 90 7.09 -11.14 -3.58
C LEU A 90 6.75 -9.80 -4.26
N ALA A 91 6.65 -8.70 -3.51
CA ALA A 91 6.41 -7.38 -4.11
C ALA A 91 7.52 -6.95 -5.09
N SER A 92 8.79 -7.27 -4.76
CA SER A 92 9.94 -7.04 -5.62
C SER A 92 9.92 -7.91 -6.89
N ALA A 93 9.63 -9.20 -6.76
CA ALA A 93 9.51 -10.12 -7.90
C ALA A 93 8.40 -9.68 -8.86
N LYS A 94 7.25 -9.25 -8.33
CA LYS A 94 6.15 -8.66 -9.11
C LYS A 94 6.62 -7.41 -9.86
N ALA A 95 7.42 -6.55 -9.22
CA ALA A 95 7.94 -5.34 -9.85
C ALA A 95 8.86 -5.69 -11.02
N THR A 96 9.77 -6.65 -10.85
CA THR A 96 10.67 -7.13 -11.91
C THR A 96 9.89 -7.69 -13.10
N ALA A 97 8.93 -8.58 -12.87
CA ALA A 97 8.16 -9.19 -13.95
C ALA A 97 7.35 -8.16 -14.76
N VAL A 98 6.70 -7.20 -14.08
CA VAL A 98 5.95 -6.13 -14.77
C VAL A 98 6.90 -5.19 -15.52
N ARG A 99 8.09 -4.90 -14.97
CA ARG A 99 9.10 -4.09 -15.64
C ARG A 99 9.58 -4.72 -16.94
N GLU A 100 9.89 -6.01 -16.92
CA GLU A 100 10.33 -6.76 -18.10
C GLU A 100 9.26 -6.73 -19.19
N LYS A 101 8.00 -6.98 -18.83
CA LYS A 101 6.85 -6.90 -19.73
C LYS A 101 6.64 -5.51 -20.34
N LEU A 102 6.96 -4.44 -19.58
CA LEU A 102 6.76 -3.06 -20.02
C LEU A 102 7.95 -2.50 -20.81
N ALA A 103 9.14 -3.10 -20.71
CA ALA A 103 10.33 -2.67 -21.44
C ALA A 103 10.13 -2.73 -22.97
N GLU A 104 9.25 -3.63 -23.44
CA GLU A 104 8.92 -3.80 -24.85
C GLU A 104 8.02 -2.69 -25.43
N ARG A 105 7.41 -1.86 -24.57
CA ARG A 105 6.37 -0.89 -24.97
C ARG A 105 6.89 0.53 -25.29
N GLY A 106 8.21 0.71 -25.35
CA GLY A 106 8.85 1.98 -25.73
C GLY A 106 8.80 3.09 -24.67
N GLU A 107 9.40 4.23 -25.01
CA GLU A 107 9.45 5.44 -24.18
C GLU A 107 8.11 6.19 -24.23
N GLY A 108 7.63 6.63 -23.08
CA GLY A 108 6.38 7.37 -22.93
C GLY A 108 6.42 8.28 -21.71
N ALA A 109 5.26 8.77 -21.26
CA ALA A 109 5.15 9.54 -20.03
C ALA A 109 5.80 8.80 -18.83
N ARG A 110 6.26 9.56 -17.83
CA ARG A 110 6.82 8.99 -16.60
C ARG A 110 5.80 8.07 -15.94
N ARG A 111 6.23 6.89 -15.51
CA ARG A 111 5.36 5.84 -14.96
C ARG A 111 5.87 5.39 -13.59
N LEU A 112 4.97 5.38 -12.60
CA LEU A 112 5.20 4.75 -11.30
C LEU A 112 4.45 3.43 -11.24
N LEU A 113 5.17 2.35 -10.96
CA LEU A 113 4.62 1.02 -10.76
C LEU A 113 4.43 0.77 -9.26
N ILE A 114 3.20 0.47 -8.86
CA ILE A 114 2.86 0.02 -7.50
C ILE A 114 2.70 -1.49 -7.52
N THR A 115 3.56 -2.21 -6.81
CA THR A 115 3.41 -3.64 -6.54
C THR A 115 3.23 -3.89 -5.06
N CYS A 116 2.55 -4.97 -4.74
CA CYS A 116 2.16 -5.27 -3.38
C CYS A 116 1.94 -6.76 -3.17
N ASP A 117 2.24 -7.21 -1.96
CA ASP A 117 1.97 -8.55 -1.49
C ASP A 117 1.50 -8.53 -0.04
N GLN A 118 0.74 -9.55 0.37
CA GLN A 118 0.22 -9.65 1.73
C GLN A 118 -0.04 -11.10 2.10
N VAL A 119 0.34 -11.44 3.33
CA VAL A 119 0.00 -12.71 3.97
C VAL A 119 -0.73 -12.47 5.29
N VAL A 120 -1.41 -13.49 5.80
CA VAL A 120 -1.93 -13.49 7.17
C VAL A 120 -1.03 -14.34 8.05
N VAL A 121 -0.71 -13.87 9.24
CA VAL A 121 0.00 -14.62 10.28
C VAL A 121 -0.98 -14.89 11.41
N HIS A 122 -1.10 -16.15 11.82
CA HIS A 122 -1.94 -16.54 12.94
C HIS A 122 -1.20 -17.60 13.77
N ARG A 123 -1.01 -17.33 15.07
CA ARG A 123 -0.21 -18.17 15.98
C ARG A 123 1.19 -18.50 15.43
N GLY A 124 1.84 -17.52 14.80
CA GLY A 124 3.18 -17.67 14.19
C GLY A 124 3.22 -18.44 12.87
N ILE A 125 2.07 -18.81 12.30
CA ILE A 125 1.98 -19.55 11.04
C ILE A 125 1.51 -18.61 9.93
N ILE A 126 2.25 -18.58 8.83
CA ILE A 126 1.86 -17.89 7.60
C ILE A 126 0.71 -18.65 6.94
N ARG A 127 -0.39 -17.95 6.70
CA ARG A 127 -1.59 -18.40 6.00
C ARG A 127 -1.70 -17.66 4.67
N GLU A 128 -1.57 -18.42 3.59
CA GLU A 128 -1.91 -17.98 2.24
C GLU A 128 -3.43 -18.13 2.02
N LYS A 129 -3.87 -18.13 0.75
CA LYS A 129 -5.26 -18.41 0.41
C LYS A 129 -5.62 -19.85 0.78
N PRO A 130 -6.77 -20.11 1.41
CA PRO A 130 -7.16 -21.46 1.74
C PRO A 130 -7.36 -22.28 0.45
N THR A 131 -7.01 -23.55 0.52
CA THR A 131 -7.08 -24.53 -0.57
C THR A 131 -8.32 -25.41 -0.49
N SER A 132 -9.03 -25.38 0.64
CA SER A 132 -10.28 -26.10 0.85
C SER A 132 -11.24 -25.33 1.76
N ALA A 133 -12.54 -25.61 1.64
CA ALA A 133 -13.55 -25.08 2.55
C ALA A 133 -13.30 -25.46 4.02
N SER A 134 -12.75 -26.66 4.28
CA SER A 134 -12.39 -27.09 5.64
C SER A 134 -11.30 -26.21 6.23
N GLU A 135 -10.28 -25.89 5.45
CA GLU A 135 -9.19 -25.00 5.85
C GLU A 135 -9.69 -23.58 6.07
N ALA A 136 -10.57 -23.07 5.20
CA ALA A 136 -11.19 -21.76 5.39
C ALA A 136 -11.99 -21.68 6.70
N ARG A 137 -12.78 -22.72 7.03
CA ARG A 137 -13.51 -22.79 8.32
C ARG A 137 -12.55 -22.80 9.51
N GLU A 138 -11.48 -23.59 9.44
CA GLU A 138 -10.45 -23.62 10.49
C GLU A 138 -9.81 -22.25 10.66
N PHE A 139 -9.52 -21.56 9.55
CA PHE A 139 -8.89 -20.26 9.60
C PHE A 139 -9.78 -19.23 10.28
N ILE A 140 -11.01 -19.07 9.77
CA ILE A 140 -11.96 -18.07 10.25
C ILE A 140 -12.36 -18.34 11.70
N ARG A 141 -12.68 -19.59 12.06
CA ARG A 141 -12.99 -19.97 13.44
C ARG A 141 -11.82 -19.63 14.38
N GLY A 142 -10.59 -19.89 13.95
CA GLY A 142 -9.40 -19.60 14.74
C GLY A 142 -9.24 -18.12 15.10
N TYR A 143 -9.73 -17.21 14.26
CA TYR A 143 -9.61 -15.77 14.48
C TYR A 143 -10.44 -15.22 15.65
N GLY A 144 -11.51 -15.94 16.04
CA GLY A 144 -12.26 -15.66 17.26
C GLY A 144 -11.57 -16.15 18.54
N LEU A 145 -10.52 -16.97 18.43
CA LEU A 145 -9.75 -17.49 19.56
C LEU A 145 -8.46 -16.69 19.78
N ASP A 146 -7.73 -16.41 18.71
CA ASP A 146 -6.52 -15.60 18.74
C ASP A 146 -6.50 -14.60 17.57
N PRO A 147 -5.96 -13.38 17.78
CA PRO A 147 -5.89 -12.38 16.72
C PRO A 147 -5.01 -12.84 15.54
N PRO A 148 -5.50 -12.74 14.29
CA PRO A 148 -4.62 -12.72 13.13
C PRO A 148 -3.94 -11.36 12.95
N SER A 149 -2.77 -11.38 12.30
CA SER A 149 -2.13 -10.17 11.78
C SER A 149 -1.96 -10.27 10.27
N THR A 150 -2.27 -9.22 9.52
CA THR A 150 -1.80 -9.09 8.14
C THR A 150 -0.38 -8.55 8.15
N VAL A 151 0.46 -9.09 7.29
CA VAL A 151 1.78 -8.53 6.98
C VAL A 151 1.77 -8.22 5.49
N GLY A 152 1.80 -6.94 5.17
CA GLY A 152 1.74 -6.40 3.81
C GLY A 152 3.05 -5.74 3.42
N SER A 153 3.38 -5.74 2.13
CA SER A 153 4.47 -4.94 1.57
C SER A 153 3.96 -4.20 0.36
N THR A 154 4.22 -2.89 0.34
CA THR A 154 3.96 -2.02 -0.80
C THR A 154 5.28 -1.50 -1.34
N MET A 155 5.46 -1.59 -2.66
CA MET A 155 6.63 -1.09 -3.36
C MET A 155 6.20 -0.15 -4.49
N VAL A 156 6.82 1.03 -4.55
CA VAL A 156 6.68 1.99 -5.65
C VAL A 156 7.99 2.00 -6.43
N THR A 157 7.93 1.79 -7.74
CA THR A 157 9.09 1.82 -8.63
C THR A 157 8.89 2.85 -9.72
N ASP A 158 9.83 3.79 -9.85
CA ASP A 158 9.90 4.69 -11.00
C ASP A 158 10.50 3.95 -12.18
N LEU A 159 9.68 3.69 -13.19
CA LEU A 159 10.08 2.91 -14.36
C LEU A 159 11.12 3.63 -15.22
N SER A 160 11.24 4.96 -15.12
CA SER A 160 12.21 5.75 -15.89
C SER A 160 13.61 5.70 -15.28
N SER A 161 13.72 5.77 -13.96
CA SER A 161 15.00 5.79 -13.25
C SER A 161 15.41 4.42 -12.68
N GLY A 162 14.48 3.48 -12.59
CA GLY A 162 14.66 2.19 -11.94
C GLY A 162 14.72 2.26 -10.40
N LYS A 163 14.59 3.46 -9.82
CA LYS A 163 14.57 3.63 -8.35
C LYS A 163 13.27 3.07 -7.77
N SER A 164 13.39 2.41 -6.63
CA SER A 164 12.24 1.88 -5.89
C SER A 164 12.31 2.25 -4.42
N ALA A 165 11.14 2.40 -3.81
CA ALA A 165 10.95 2.53 -2.38
C ALA A 165 9.91 1.50 -1.94
N SER A 166 10.08 0.91 -0.76
CA SER A 166 9.11 -0.05 -0.23
C SER A 166 8.93 0.10 1.27
N ALA A 167 7.76 -0.32 1.74
CA ALA A 167 7.44 -0.36 3.15
C ALA A 167 6.62 -1.60 3.46
N VAL A 168 6.79 -2.09 4.69
CA VAL A 168 5.98 -3.16 5.24
C VAL A 168 5.01 -2.55 6.24
N ASP A 169 3.78 -3.01 6.20
CA ASP A 169 2.72 -2.69 7.14
C ASP A 169 2.27 -3.97 7.84
N VAL A 170 2.00 -3.86 9.14
CA VAL A 170 1.50 -4.96 9.96
C VAL A 170 0.24 -4.48 10.66
N ASN A 171 -0.85 -5.22 10.50
CA ASN A 171 -2.13 -4.87 11.09
C ASN A 171 -2.69 -6.07 11.84
N THR A 172 -3.09 -5.90 13.10
CA THR A 172 -3.67 -6.97 13.92
C THR A 172 -5.17 -6.78 14.03
N VAL A 173 -5.93 -7.84 13.78
CA VAL A 173 -7.40 -7.82 13.85
C VAL A 173 -7.83 -8.62 15.06
N VAL A 174 -8.65 -8.04 15.91
CA VAL A 174 -9.19 -8.71 17.09
C VAL A 174 -10.67 -8.92 16.89
N PHE A 175 -11.10 -10.17 16.91
CA PHE A 175 -12.51 -10.55 16.90
C PHE A 175 -12.96 -10.98 18.29
N ASP A 176 -14.25 -10.86 18.57
CA ASP A 176 -14.92 -11.70 19.56
C ASP A 176 -15.13 -13.11 18.97
N GLU A 177 -15.67 -14.05 19.75
CA GLU A 177 -15.97 -15.41 19.26
C GLU A 177 -16.88 -15.35 18.03
N ILE A 178 -16.45 -16.01 16.94
CA ILE A 178 -17.19 -16.06 15.68
C ILE A 178 -18.03 -17.34 15.67
N PRO A 179 -19.37 -17.24 15.65
CA PRO A 179 -20.26 -18.40 15.65
C PRO A 179 -20.09 -19.30 14.41
N ASP A 180 -20.29 -20.60 14.59
CA ASP A 180 -20.10 -21.59 13.51
C ASP A 180 -21.04 -21.37 12.31
N ASP A 181 -22.25 -20.87 12.53
CA ASP A 181 -23.19 -20.52 11.45
C ASP A 181 -22.66 -19.36 10.58
N VAL A 182 -22.05 -18.35 11.21
CA VAL A 182 -21.36 -17.26 10.51
C VAL A 182 -20.16 -17.77 9.73
N VAL A 183 -19.32 -18.62 10.34
CA VAL A 183 -18.17 -19.25 9.66
C VAL A 183 -18.63 -20.03 8.44
N ASN A 184 -19.68 -20.85 8.58
CA ASN A 184 -20.19 -21.65 7.47
C ASN A 184 -20.77 -20.79 6.36
N ALA A 185 -21.56 -19.76 6.69
CA ALA A 185 -22.13 -18.85 5.70
C ALA A 185 -21.04 -18.17 4.85
N ILE A 186 -19.99 -17.65 5.48
CA ILE A 186 -18.87 -17.00 4.79
C ILE A 186 -18.15 -17.97 3.85
N VAL A 187 -17.94 -19.21 4.30
CA VAL A 187 -17.25 -20.23 3.48
C VAL A 187 -18.12 -20.70 2.33
N ASP A 188 -19.44 -20.79 2.52
CA ASP A 188 -20.40 -21.19 1.49
C ASP A 188 -20.55 -20.13 0.39
N GLU A 189 -20.35 -18.83 0.71
CA GLU A 189 -20.26 -17.75 -0.28
C GLU A 189 -19.00 -17.85 -1.16
N GLY A 190 -17.91 -18.41 -0.62
CA GLY A 190 -16.70 -18.77 -1.37
C GLY A 190 -15.70 -17.63 -1.61
N GLU A 191 -16.04 -16.37 -1.34
CA GLU A 191 -15.13 -15.23 -1.52
C GLU A 191 -13.85 -15.35 -0.68
N CYS A 192 -13.95 -15.97 0.50
CA CYS A 192 -12.81 -16.21 1.40
C CYS A 192 -11.68 -17.01 0.75
N MET A 193 -12.00 -17.83 -0.27
CA MET A 193 -11.02 -18.64 -1.01
C MET A 193 -10.03 -17.80 -1.82
N PHE A 194 -10.34 -16.53 -2.07
CA PHE A 194 -9.48 -15.60 -2.81
C PHE A 194 -8.70 -14.65 -1.90
N CYS A 195 -8.91 -14.72 -0.58
CA CYS A 195 -8.32 -13.84 0.42
C CYS A 195 -7.23 -14.58 1.21
N ALA A 196 -6.12 -13.89 1.51
CA ALA A 196 -5.08 -14.48 2.37
C ALA A 196 -5.67 -14.80 3.75
N GLY A 197 -5.44 -16.02 4.23
CA GLY A 197 -6.04 -16.54 5.46
C GLY A 197 -7.57 -16.66 5.43
N GLY A 198 -8.25 -16.41 4.31
CA GLY A 198 -9.71 -16.24 4.31
C GLY A 198 -10.19 -15.07 5.18
N LEU A 199 -9.30 -14.14 5.53
CA LEU A 199 -9.60 -12.99 6.36
C LEU A 199 -10.31 -11.93 5.51
N MET A 200 -11.58 -11.66 5.83
CA MET A 200 -12.42 -10.67 5.15
C MET A 200 -13.05 -9.75 6.17
N VAL A 201 -12.25 -8.84 6.74
CA VAL A 201 -12.68 -7.98 7.84
C VAL A 201 -13.89 -7.13 7.47
N GLU A 202 -14.01 -6.75 6.20
CA GLU A 202 -15.10 -5.96 5.61
C GLU A 202 -16.42 -6.74 5.45
N HIS A 203 -16.39 -8.06 5.62
CA HIS A 203 -17.55 -8.91 5.36
C HIS A 203 -18.71 -8.58 6.33
N PRO A 204 -19.94 -8.35 5.84
CA PRO A 204 -21.07 -7.98 6.69
C PRO A 204 -21.35 -8.96 7.83
N LEU A 205 -21.10 -10.26 7.61
CA LEU A 205 -21.26 -11.29 8.65
C LEU A 205 -20.13 -11.29 9.69
N LEU A 206 -18.93 -10.77 9.39
CA LEU A 206 -17.82 -10.66 10.35
C LEU A 206 -17.82 -9.34 11.13
N GLN A 207 -18.33 -8.28 10.53
CA GLN A 207 -18.36 -6.93 11.13
C GLN A 207 -18.95 -6.88 12.56
N PRO A 208 -20.04 -7.59 12.91
CA PRO A 208 -20.57 -7.61 14.27
C PRO A 208 -19.61 -8.19 15.32
N TYR A 209 -18.65 -9.01 14.89
CA TYR A 209 -17.67 -9.67 15.76
C TYR A 209 -16.32 -8.95 15.76
N LEU A 210 -16.15 -7.91 14.94
CA LEU A 210 -14.92 -7.13 14.91
C LEU A 210 -14.85 -6.24 16.16
N LYS A 211 -13.90 -6.54 17.05
CA LYS A 211 -13.70 -5.79 18.29
C LYS A 211 -12.83 -4.56 18.08
N ARG A 212 -11.71 -4.73 17.38
CA ARG A 212 -10.81 -3.63 17.00
C ARG A 212 -9.82 -4.06 15.92
N ILE A 213 -9.25 -3.06 15.25
CA ILE A 213 -8.09 -3.18 14.38
C ILE A 213 -6.96 -2.37 15.00
N GLU A 214 -5.78 -2.97 15.13
CA GLU A 214 -4.53 -2.30 15.45
C GLU A 214 -3.77 -2.12 14.14
N GLY A 215 -3.76 -0.91 13.60
CA GLY A 215 -3.31 -0.62 12.24
C GLY A 215 -4.39 0.10 11.44
N SER A 216 -4.44 -0.10 10.12
CA SER A 216 -5.44 0.48 9.24
C SER A 216 -6.37 -0.58 8.63
N MET A 217 -7.64 -0.21 8.41
CA MET A 217 -8.61 -1.07 7.72
C MET A 217 -8.12 -1.42 6.30
N ASP A 218 -7.64 -0.42 5.55
CA ASP A 218 -7.14 -0.61 4.19
C ASP A 218 -5.89 -1.52 4.15
N GLY A 219 -5.03 -1.43 5.17
CA GLY A 219 -3.88 -2.32 5.36
C GLY A 219 -4.30 -3.76 5.61
N VAL A 220 -5.33 -4.01 6.41
CA VAL A 220 -5.91 -5.37 6.56
C VAL A 220 -6.48 -5.87 5.22
N MET A 221 -7.17 -4.99 4.50
CA MET A 221 -7.83 -5.28 3.22
C MET A 221 -6.86 -5.53 2.04
N GLY A 222 -5.59 -5.19 2.15
CA GLY A 222 -4.59 -5.51 1.13
C GLY A 222 -3.63 -4.40 0.73
N LEU A 223 -3.85 -3.15 1.13
CA LEU A 223 -3.05 -1.99 0.72
C LEU A 223 -3.27 -0.80 1.64
N ASP A 224 -2.28 -0.44 2.45
CA ASP A 224 -2.40 0.74 3.32
C ASP A 224 -2.29 2.06 2.53
N ALA A 225 -3.39 2.82 2.49
CA ALA A 225 -3.48 4.07 1.72
C ALA A 225 -2.46 5.13 2.16
N GLN A 226 -2.19 5.23 3.47
CA GLN A 226 -1.19 6.17 4.00
C GLN A 226 0.23 5.80 3.55
N THR A 227 0.55 4.50 3.56
CA THR A 227 1.81 3.98 3.04
C THR A 227 1.96 4.25 1.56
N VAL A 228 0.91 4.03 0.76
CA VAL A 228 0.91 4.36 -0.67
C VAL A 228 1.18 5.84 -0.90
N GLU A 229 0.44 6.72 -0.21
CA GLU A 229 0.62 8.17 -0.34
C GLU A 229 2.05 8.58 0.02
N ARG A 230 2.57 8.10 1.14
CA ARG A 230 3.94 8.39 1.57
C ARG A 230 4.97 7.94 0.54
N LEU A 231 4.87 6.71 0.03
CA LEU A 231 5.81 6.17 -0.94
C LEU A 231 5.74 6.91 -2.27
N LEU A 232 4.55 7.26 -2.76
CA LEU A 232 4.38 8.02 -4.00
C LEU A 232 5.00 9.42 -3.88
N ASN A 233 4.87 10.08 -2.73
CA ASN A 233 5.44 11.40 -2.46
C ASN A 233 6.98 11.44 -2.49
N GLU A 234 7.65 10.28 -2.40
CA GLU A 234 9.10 10.22 -2.60
C GLU A 234 9.49 10.45 -4.07
N PHE A 235 8.52 10.38 -4.99
CA PHE A 235 8.75 10.47 -6.44
C PHE A 235 8.06 11.66 -7.12
N VAL A 236 7.14 12.39 -6.46
CA VAL A 236 6.36 13.49 -7.05
C VAL A 236 6.38 14.79 -6.26
#